data_AF-A0A227JAI9-F1
#
_entry.id   AF-A0A227JAI9-F1
#
_cell.length_a   1.000
_cell.length_b   1.000
_cell.length_c   1.000
_cell.angle_alpha   90.00
_cell.angle_beta   90.00
_cell.angle_gamma   90.00
#
_symmetry.space_group_name_H-M   'P 1'
#
loop_
_entity.id
_entity.type
_entity.pdbx_description
1 polymer ?
#
loop_
_entity_poly.entity_id
_entity_poly.type
_entity_poly.pdbx_seq_one_letter_code
_entity_poly.pdbx_strand_id
1 'polypeptide(L)'
;MKPRLTLLPLAFVVSAAQAQLAETAGFSGEISINAGVISSESNFNTDNSKTIDSLNQSAESDTTVIAAPLGSIAYTFGRQLNHQVYAGTTRSDVAVGTLAFQLGYQYELPSGTVLDVSYLPTVLKGETWRNPYQVGTARQTTDEGGNAYRFQIKGLVDRNFTLDLAYADKDVEQDEVTDRSLARDANIYYVKGEYRISLD
;
A
#
# COMPACT_ATOMS: atom_id res chain seq x y z
N MET A 1 43.09 -24.55 -11.09
CA MET A 1 41.85 -25.17 -11.63
C MET A 1 40.82 -24.06 -11.78
N LYS A 2 40.29 -23.82 -12.98
CA LYS A 2 39.33 -22.71 -13.26
C LYS A 2 37.89 -23.18 -12.99
N PRO A 3 37.03 -22.44 -12.30
CA PRO A 3 35.62 -22.80 -12.17
C PRO A 3 34.89 -22.45 -13.47
N ARG A 4 34.15 -23.41 -14.03
CA ARG A 4 33.22 -23.19 -15.14
C ARG A 4 31.88 -22.72 -14.56
N LEU A 5 31.44 -21.52 -14.93
CA LEU A 5 30.09 -21.05 -14.66
C LEU A 5 29.13 -21.77 -15.60
N THR A 6 28.23 -22.58 -15.06
CA THR A 6 27.15 -23.21 -15.79
C THR A 6 25.92 -22.30 -15.72
N LEU A 7 25.53 -21.70 -16.85
CA LEU A 7 24.29 -20.93 -16.96
C LEU A 7 23.10 -21.90 -17.09
N LEU A 8 22.14 -21.83 -16.16
CA LEU A 8 20.88 -22.54 -16.24
C LEU A 8 19.88 -21.67 -17.02
N PRO A 9 19.28 -22.12 -18.13
CA PRO A 9 18.28 -21.34 -18.84
C PRO A 9 16.96 -21.35 -18.04
N LEU A 10 16.53 -20.17 -17.60
CA LEU A 10 15.23 -19.95 -16.97
C LEU A 10 14.18 -19.82 -18.09
N ALA A 11 13.36 -20.85 -18.28
CA ALA A 11 12.26 -20.81 -19.24
C ALA A 11 11.09 -20.01 -18.65
N PHE A 12 10.76 -18.87 -19.25
CA PHE A 12 9.51 -18.16 -18.97
C PHE A 12 8.39 -18.76 -19.82
N VAL A 13 7.47 -19.48 -19.17
CA VAL A 13 6.17 -19.80 -19.77
C VAL A 13 5.28 -18.59 -19.56
N VAL A 14 4.99 -17.85 -20.64
CA VAL A 14 4.01 -16.76 -20.61
C VAL A 14 2.65 -17.38 -20.95
N SER A 15 1.83 -17.63 -19.93
CA SER A 15 0.41 -17.93 -20.13
C SER A 15 -0.34 -16.61 -20.33
N ALA A 16 -1.10 -16.50 -21.43
CA ALA A 16 -2.03 -15.40 -21.61
C ALA A 16 -3.16 -15.54 -20.57
N ALA A 17 -3.02 -14.84 -19.44
CA ALA A 17 -4.05 -14.78 -18.42
C ALA A 17 -5.27 -14.04 -18.98
N GLN A 18 -6.34 -14.78 -19.30
CA GLN A 18 -7.66 -14.18 -19.41
C GLN A 18 -8.02 -13.65 -18.02
N ALA A 19 -8.45 -12.39 -17.94
CA ALA A 19 -8.70 -11.64 -16.72
C ALA A 19 -9.94 -12.12 -15.94
N GLN A 20 -10.11 -13.42 -15.76
CA GLN A 20 -11.19 -13.99 -14.97
C GLN A 20 -10.88 -13.86 -13.48
N LEU A 21 -11.83 -13.39 -12.66
CA LEU A 21 -11.63 -13.19 -11.21
C LEU A 21 -11.20 -14.48 -10.47
N ALA A 22 -11.77 -15.62 -10.84
CA ALA A 22 -11.31 -16.96 -10.42
C ALA A 22 -11.83 -18.06 -11.37
N GLU A 23 -11.13 -19.19 -11.42
CA GLU A 23 -11.51 -20.35 -12.25
C GLU A 23 -12.73 -21.11 -11.71
N THR A 24 -12.98 -21.04 -10.40
CA THR A 24 -14.12 -21.71 -9.73
C THR A 24 -14.79 -20.79 -8.71
N ALA A 25 -16.08 -21.05 -8.43
CA ALA A 25 -16.77 -20.39 -7.33
C ALA A 25 -16.23 -20.90 -5.99
N GLY A 26 -16.12 -20.00 -5.01
CA GLY A 26 -15.69 -20.35 -3.66
C GLY A 26 -14.62 -19.43 -3.10
N PHE A 27 -14.03 -19.89 -1.99
CA PHE A 27 -12.93 -19.18 -1.32
C PHE A 27 -11.62 -19.37 -2.07
N SER A 28 -10.88 -18.28 -2.18
CA SER A 28 -9.49 -18.24 -2.62
C SER A 28 -8.70 -17.31 -1.71
N GLY A 29 -7.38 -17.43 -1.70
CA GLY A 29 -6.56 -16.56 -0.87
C GLY A 29 -5.12 -17.01 -0.78
N GLU A 30 -4.32 -16.17 -0.16
CA GLU A 30 -2.91 -16.41 0.12
C GLU A 30 -2.52 -15.86 1.48
N ILE A 31 -1.52 -16.49 2.09
CA ILE A 31 -0.83 -15.98 3.27
C ILE A 31 0.67 -16.10 3.03
N SER A 32 1.40 -15.06 3.44
CA SER A 32 2.84 -14.93 3.29
C SER A 32 3.43 -14.39 4.57
N ILE A 33 4.57 -14.93 4.98
CA ILE A 33 5.37 -14.37 6.07
C ILE A 33 6.49 -13.58 5.44
N ASN A 34 6.49 -12.26 5.66
CA ASN A 34 7.45 -11.35 5.06
C ASN A 34 8.38 -10.82 6.14
N ALA A 35 9.65 -10.67 5.81
CA ALA A 35 10.63 -10.00 6.65
C ALA A 35 11.40 -8.97 5.80
N GLY A 36 11.67 -7.81 6.38
CA GLY A 36 12.33 -6.70 5.70
C GLY A 36 13.14 -5.86 6.66
N VAL A 37 14.06 -5.06 6.12
CA VAL A 37 14.82 -4.07 6.87
C VAL A 37 14.47 -2.71 6.27
N ILE A 38 14.04 -1.79 7.14
CA ILE A 38 13.74 -0.41 6.77
C ILE A 38 14.77 0.46 7.48
N SER A 39 15.40 1.35 6.72
CA SER A 39 16.28 2.38 7.28
C SER A 39 15.71 3.74 6.91
N SER A 40 15.64 4.64 7.88
CA SER A 40 15.07 5.96 7.74
C SER A 40 15.94 6.98 8.48
N GLU A 41 16.17 8.13 7.86
CA GLU A 41 16.83 9.27 8.48
C GLU A 41 15.84 10.43 8.46
N SER A 42 15.12 10.64 9.57
CA SER A 42 14.05 11.64 9.64
C SER A 42 13.79 12.14 11.06
N ASN A 43 13.70 13.47 11.22
CA ASN A 43 13.30 14.11 12.48
C ASN A 43 11.81 13.87 12.81
N PHE A 44 11.05 13.32 11.87
CA PHE A 44 9.66 12.89 12.06
C PHE A 44 9.54 11.44 12.53
N ASN A 45 10.61 10.65 12.51
CA ASN A 45 10.59 9.32 13.09
C ASN A 45 10.50 9.44 14.62
N THR A 46 9.53 8.78 15.24
CA THR A 46 9.30 8.82 16.70
C THR A 46 10.22 7.88 17.47
N ASP A 47 10.85 6.93 16.78
CA ASP A 47 11.85 6.02 17.35
C ASP A 47 13.23 6.69 17.55
N ASN A 48 13.45 7.85 16.92
CA ASN A 48 14.66 8.66 17.07
C ASN A 48 14.66 9.48 18.38
N SER A 49 15.75 10.21 18.65
CA SER A 49 15.82 11.15 19.78
C SER A 49 14.56 12.03 19.90
N LYS A 50 14.00 12.03 21.11
CA LYS A 50 12.81 12.85 21.44
C LYS A 50 13.12 14.34 21.43
N THR A 51 14.39 14.73 21.52
CA THR A 51 14.81 16.13 21.59
C THR A 51 15.65 16.50 20.37
N ILE A 52 15.34 17.66 19.79
CA ILE A 52 16.18 18.33 18.79
C ILE A 52 16.60 19.70 19.33
N ASP A 53 17.85 20.09 19.08
CA ASP A 53 18.39 21.37 19.56
C ASP A 53 18.09 22.51 18.58
N SER A 54 17.86 22.18 17.30
CA SER A 54 17.48 23.16 16.28
C SER A 54 16.68 22.51 15.14
N LEU A 55 15.92 23.31 14.40
CA LEU A 55 15.21 22.85 13.20
C LEU A 55 16.13 22.48 12.03
N ASN A 56 17.41 22.86 12.09
CA ASN A 56 18.41 22.56 11.07
C ASN A 56 19.30 21.36 11.44
N GLN A 57 19.02 20.70 12.57
CA GLN A 57 19.74 19.52 13.01
C GLN A 57 19.47 18.35 12.05
N SER A 58 20.53 17.67 11.60
CA SER A 58 20.41 16.42 10.85
C SER A 58 19.72 15.36 11.69
N ALA A 59 18.84 14.58 11.06
CA ALA A 59 18.13 13.52 11.75
C ALA A 59 19.05 12.34 12.09
N GLU A 60 18.69 11.60 13.13
CA GLU A 60 19.30 10.31 13.41
C GLU A 60 18.79 9.28 12.39
N SER A 61 19.68 8.36 12.01
CA SER A 61 19.29 7.19 11.22
C SER A 61 18.80 6.09 12.16
N ASP A 62 17.59 5.61 11.92
CA ASP A 62 17.04 4.42 12.56
C ASP A 62 16.96 3.28 11.55
N THR A 63 17.18 2.06 12.02
CA THR A 63 17.07 0.84 11.21
C THR A 63 16.24 -0.20 11.94
N THR A 64 15.06 -0.48 11.41
CA THR A 64 14.11 -1.43 11.98
C THR A 64 14.05 -2.71 11.13
N VAL A 65 14.06 -3.86 11.80
CA VAL A 65 13.72 -5.14 11.17
C VAL A 65 12.24 -5.39 11.39
N ILE A 66 11.49 -5.55 10.29
CA ILE A 66 10.07 -5.83 10.33
C ILE A 66 9.80 -7.28 9.93
N ALA A 67 8.85 -7.91 10.61
CA ALA A 67 8.28 -9.19 10.22
C ALA A 67 6.76 -9.05 10.19
N ALA A 68 6.14 -9.19 9.01
CA ALA A 68 4.72 -8.96 8.81
C ALA A 68 4.07 -10.14 8.07
N PRO A 69 3.09 -10.83 8.69
CA PRO A 69 2.22 -11.73 7.95
C PRO A 69 1.31 -10.88 7.05
N LEU A 70 1.36 -11.14 5.74
CA LEU A 70 0.54 -10.46 4.75
C LEU A 70 -0.24 -11.49 3.96
N GLY A 71 -1.44 -11.14 3.54
CA GLY A 71 -2.29 -12.09 2.84
C GLY A 71 -3.60 -11.49 2.43
N SER A 72 -4.36 -12.26 1.68
CA SER A 72 -5.71 -11.91 1.27
C SER A 72 -6.59 -13.13 1.21
N ILE A 73 -7.88 -12.92 1.45
CA ILE A 73 -8.94 -13.89 1.21
C ILE A 73 -9.97 -13.25 0.31
N ALA A 74 -10.52 -14.04 -0.60
CA ALA A 74 -11.56 -13.63 -1.50
C ALA A 74 -12.62 -14.73 -1.64
N TYR A 75 -13.84 -14.33 -1.95
CA TYR A 75 -14.93 -15.25 -2.26
C TYR A 75 -15.54 -14.88 -3.62
N THR A 76 -15.39 -15.77 -4.59
CA THR A 76 -15.92 -15.60 -5.95
C THR A 76 -17.28 -16.29 -6.09
N PHE A 77 -18.24 -15.59 -6.67
CA PHE A 77 -19.60 -16.07 -6.87
C PHE A 77 -20.25 -15.52 -8.14
N GLY A 78 -21.50 -15.94 -8.38
CA GLY A 78 -22.25 -15.63 -9.59
C GLY A 78 -22.12 -16.72 -10.65
N ARG A 79 -23.13 -16.85 -11.52
CA ARG A 79 -23.16 -17.91 -12.54
C ARG A 79 -22.03 -17.79 -13.55
N GLN A 80 -21.53 -16.58 -13.76
CA GLN A 80 -20.42 -16.26 -14.65
C GLN A 80 -19.10 -16.06 -13.90
N LEU A 81 -19.05 -16.34 -12.58
CA LEU A 81 -17.87 -16.14 -11.73
C LEU A 81 -17.31 -14.70 -11.76
N ASN A 82 -18.21 -13.73 -11.95
CA ASN A 82 -17.90 -12.33 -12.22
C ASN A 82 -18.09 -11.41 -11.02
N HIS A 83 -18.38 -11.96 -9.84
CA HIS A 83 -18.47 -11.21 -8.59
C HIS A 83 -17.44 -11.75 -7.60
N GLN A 84 -16.74 -10.86 -6.91
CA GLN A 84 -15.81 -11.23 -5.87
C GLN A 84 -15.83 -10.22 -4.73
N VAL A 85 -15.89 -10.70 -3.48
CA VAL A 85 -15.59 -9.88 -2.30
C VAL A 85 -14.24 -10.32 -1.75
N TYR A 86 -13.45 -9.38 -1.23
CA TYR A 86 -12.13 -9.68 -0.72
C TYR A 86 -11.77 -8.85 0.52
N ALA A 87 -10.85 -9.39 1.31
CA ALA A 87 -10.26 -8.75 2.47
C ALA A 87 -8.78 -9.10 2.56
N GLY A 88 -7.91 -8.12 2.79
CA GLY A 88 -6.47 -8.35 2.99
C GLY A 88 -5.57 -7.24 2.47
N THR A 89 -4.29 -7.54 2.37
CA THR A 89 -3.25 -6.64 1.87
C THR A 89 -2.89 -6.99 0.44
N THR A 90 -2.66 -6.01 -0.44
CA THR A 90 -2.25 -6.30 -1.83
C THR A 90 -0.73 -6.25 -1.98
N ARG A 91 -0.17 -7.13 -2.82
CA ARG A 91 1.27 -7.19 -3.08
C ARG A 91 1.83 -5.88 -3.66
N SER A 92 1.03 -5.15 -4.45
CA SER A 92 1.46 -3.88 -5.04
C SER A 92 1.73 -2.81 -3.98
N ASP A 93 0.97 -2.81 -2.88
CA ASP A 93 1.11 -1.79 -1.84
C ASP A 93 2.34 -2.07 -0.93
N VAL A 94 2.72 -3.35 -0.79
CA VAL A 94 3.96 -3.75 -0.09
C VAL A 94 5.21 -3.21 -0.78
N ALA A 95 5.24 -3.26 -2.11
CA ALA A 95 6.41 -2.88 -2.90
C ALA A 95 6.75 -1.38 -2.81
N VAL A 96 5.78 -0.54 -2.44
CA VAL A 96 5.95 0.92 -2.22
C VAL A 96 5.99 1.30 -0.74
N GLY A 97 6.04 0.32 0.18
CA GLY A 97 6.19 0.57 1.61
C GLY A 97 4.91 1.03 2.33
N THR A 98 3.76 0.99 1.65
CA THR A 98 2.46 1.35 2.24
C THR A 98 1.67 0.08 2.50
N LEU A 99 1.90 -0.57 3.65
CA LEU A 99 1.12 -1.74 4.03
C LEU A 99 -0.32 -1.31 4.37
N ALA A 100 -1.24 -1.46 3.42
CA ALA A 100 -2.64 -1.12 3.61
C ALA A 100 -3.53 -2.36 3.56
N PHE A 101 -4.31 -2.57 4.61
CA PHE A 101 -5.39 -3.54 4.62
C PHE A 101 -6.58 -2.97 3.84
N GLN A 102 -7.24 -3.81 3.05
CA GLN A 102 -8.36 -3.43 2.20
C GLN A 102 -9.53 -4.40 2.38
N LEU A 103 -10.74 -3.87 2.29
CA LEU A 103 -11.99 -4.59 2.12
C LEU A 103 -12.59 -4.12 0.79
N GLY A 104 -12.88 -5.04 -0.12
CA GLY A 104 -13.32 -4.64 -1.45
C GLY A 104 -14.26 -5.60 -2.13
N TYR A 105 -14.80 -5.10 -3.24
CA TYR A 105 -15.70 -5.81 -4.11
C TYR A 105 -15.31 -5.56 -5.57
N GLN A 106 -15.20 -6.65 -6.32
CA GLN A 106 -14.88 -6.66 -7.74
C GLN A 106 -16.03 -7.20 -8.56
N TYR A 107 -16.25 -6.56 -9.70
CA TYR A 107 -17.19 -7.01 -10.71
C TYR A 107 -16.52 -7.04 -12.08
N GLU A 108 -16.53 -8.20 -12.72
CA GLU A 108 -16.00 -8.40 -14.07
C GLU A 108 -17.13 -8.24 -15.09
N LEU A 109 -16.92 -7.32 -16.03
CA LEU A 109 -17.80 -7.13 -17.18
C LEU A 109 -17.54 -8.20 -18.24
N PRO A 110 -18.50 -8.51 -19.14
CA PRO A 110 -18.28 -9.44 -20.25
C PRO A 110 -17.10 -9.08 -21.18
N SER A 111 -16.66 -7.81 -21.19
CA SER A 111 -15.46 -7.35 -21.89
C SER A 111 -14.14 -7.88 -21.26
N GLY A 112 -14.19 -8.36 -20.02
CA GLY A 112 -13.03 -8.65 -19.15
C GLY A 112 -12.50 -7.41 -18.43
N THR A 113 -13.21 -6.29 -18.49
CA THR A 113 -12.90 -5.11 -17.66
C THR A 113 -13.38 -5.38 -16.24
N VAL A 114 -12.53 -5.12 -15.25
CA VAL A 114 -12.87 -5.31 -13.83
C VAL A 114 -13.10 -3.94 -13.18
N LEU A 115 -14.27 -3.78 -12.57
CA LEU A 115 -14.61 -2.65 -11.70
C LEU A 115 -14.32 -3.07 -10.26
N ASP A 116 -13.49 -2.31 -9.55
CA ASP A 116 -13.07 -2.62 -8.18
C ASP A 116 -13.34 -1.42 -7.28
N VAL A 117 -14.07 -1.64 -6.19
CA VAL A 117 -14.31 -0.64 -5.14
C VAL A 117 -13.80 -1.19 -3.84
N SER A 118 -12.95 -0.43 -3.15
CA SER A 118 -12.40 -0.85 -1.87
C SER A 118 -12.34 0.27 -0.83
N TYR A 119 -12.38 -0.16 0.43
CA TYR A 119 -12.23 0.64 1.63
C TYR A 119 -10.97 0.18 2.36
N LEU A 120 -10.12 1.12 2.73
CA LEU A 120 -8.83 0.90 3.36
C LEU A 120 -8.82 1.62 4.71
N PRO A 121 -9.29 0.98 5.80
CA PRO A 121 -9.19 1.55 7.13
C PRO A 121 -7.74 1.49 7.62
N THR A 122 -7.36 2.48 8.42
CA THR A 122 -6.18 2.34 9.29
C THR A 122 -6.47 1.25 10.32
N VAL A 123 -5.89 0.07 10.12
CA VAL A 123 -5.99 -1.05 11.06
C VAL A 123 -4.95 -0.96 12.19
N LEU A 124 -3.83 -0.29 11.92
CA LEU A 124 -2.76 -0.02 12.87
C LEU A 124 -2.38 1.44 12.72
N LYS A 125 -2.58 2.23 13.77
CA LYS A 125 -2.22 3.65 13.75
C LYS A 125 -0.70 3.82 13.71
N GLY A 126 -0.25 4.81 12.95
CA GLY A 126 1.15 5.25 12.99
C GLY A 126 1.38 6.09 14.24
N GLU A 127 2.60 6.09 14.75
CA GLU A 127 3.01 7.03 15.79
C GLU A 127 3.67 8.26 15.13
N THR A 128 3.32 9.46 15.59
CA THR A 128 3.86 10.74 15.12
C THR A 128 4.08 11.70 16.28
N TRP A 129 4.84 12.78 16.08
CA TRP A 129 5.03 13.78 17.14
C TRP A 129 3.79 14.68 17.30
N ARG A 130 3.43 15.07 18.52
CA ARG A 130 2.40 16.11 18.79
C ARG A 130 2.81 17.47 18.22
N ASN A 131 4.09 17.82 18.35
CA ASN A 131 4.70 18.94 17.65
C ASN A 131 6.11 18.54 17.17
N PRO A 132 6.31 18.21 15.88
CA PRO A 132 7.61 17.79 15.38
C PRO A 132 8.66 18.92 15.39
N TYR A 133 8.24 20.18 15.51
CA TYR A 133 9.08 21.38 15.44
C TYR A 133 9.52 21.91 16.82
N GLN A 134 9.13 21.24 17.90
CA GLN A 134 9.52 21.65 19.25
C GLN A 134 11.01 21.35 19.49
N VAL A 135 11.76 22.40 19.87
CA VAL A 135 13.22 22.35 20.11
C VAL A 135 13.56 22.51 21.60
N GLY A 136 14.73 22.01 22.01
CA GLY A 136 15.31 22.19 23.35
C GLY A 136 14.57 21.45 24.48
N THR A 137 13.53 20.69 24.15
CA THR A 137 12.74 19.89 25.11
C THR A 137 12.29 18.60 24.45
N ALA A 138 12.02 17.58 25.28
CA ALA A 138 11.54 16.29 24.78
C ALA A 138 10.14 16.44 24.17
N ARG A 139 10.00 16.05 22.90
CA ARG A 139 8.74 15.97 22.17
C ARG A 139 7.90 14.81 22.70
N GLN A 140 6.59 14.92 22.51
CA GLN A 140 5.62 13.89 22.89
C GLN A 140 4.99 13.28 21.63
N THR A 141 4.67 11.99 21.69
CA THR A 141 4.06 11.27 20.57
C THR A 141 2.54 11.29 20.66
N THR A 142 1.90 11.04 19.52
CA THR A 142 0.46 10.86 19.33
C THR A 142 0.25 9.93 18.15
N ASP A 143 -0.98 9.49 17.96
CA ASP A 143 -1.30 8.60 16.86
C ASP A 143 -1.72 9.40 15.62
N GLU A 144 -1.34 8.88 14.45
CA GLU A 144 -1.89 9.30 13.16
C GLU A 144 -2.57 8.12 12.44
N GLY A 145 -3.64 8.43 11.74
CA GLY A 145 -4.39 7.44 10.98
C GLY A 145 -5.35 8.10 10.01
N GLY A 146 -6.25 7.29 9.48
CA GLY A 146 -7.25 7.76 8.54
C GLY A 146 -7.89 6.63 7.75
N ASN A 147 -8.72 7.00 6.79
CA ASN A 147 -9.40 6.07 5.93
C ASN A 147 -9.16 6.41 4.48
N ALA A 148 -9.17 5.39 3.61
CA ALA A 148 -9.21 5.61 2.18
C ALA A 148 -10.32 4.83 1.49
N TYR A 149 -10.82 5.40 0.41
CA TYR A 149 -11.77 4.80 -0.52
C TYR A 149 -11.13 4.80 -1.90
N ARG A 150 -11.12 3.66 -2.56
CA ARG A 150 -10.46 3.47 -3.84
C ARG A 150 -11.44 2.90 -4.85
N PHE A 151 -11.35 3.40 -6.07
CA PHE A 151 -12.06 2.89 -7.22
C PHE A 151 -11.08 2.64 -8.36
N GLN A 152 -11.07 1.42 -8.89
CA GLN A 152 -10.22 1.04 -10.00
C GLN A 152 -11.04 0.48 -11.15
N ILE A 153 -10.64 0.84 -12.37
CA ILE A 153 -11.13 0.23 -13.61
C ILE A 153 -9.93 -0.43 -14.26
N LYS A 154 -9.87 -1.76 -14.19
CA LYS A 154 -8.74 -2.58 -14.67
C LYS A 154 -9.08 -3.17 -16.04
N GLY A 155 -8.13 -3.11 -16.97
CA GLY A 155 -8.31 -3.70 -18.30
C GLY A 155 -9.34 -2.95 -19.17
N LEU A 156 -9.34 -1.62 -19.10
CA LEU A 156 -10.01 -0.75 -20.07
C LEU A 156 -9.19 -0.74 -21.38
N VAL A 157 -9.85 -0.50 -22.53
CA VAL A 157 -9.22 -0.35 -23.87
C VAL A 157 -8.23 -1.47 -24.20
N ASP A 158 -8.73 -2.51 -24.87
CA ASP A 158 -7.93 -3.69 -25.26
C ASP A 158 -7.21 -4.37 -24.09
N ARG A 159 -7.74 -4.21 -22.87
CA ARG A 159 -7.21 -4.74 -21.60
C ARG A 159 -5.85 -4.18 -21.18
N ASN A 160 -5.40 -3.11 -21.82
CA ASN A 160 -4.07 -2.55 -21.60
C ASN A 160 -4.08 -1.34 -20.66
N PHE A 161 -5.23 -0.69 -20.45
CA PHE A 161 -5.33 0.49 -19.61
C PHE A 161 -5.94 0.17 -18.23
N THR A 162 -5.40 0.79 -17.19
CA THR A 162 -5.97 0.79 -15.84
C THR A 162 -6.10 2.22 -15.34
N LEU A 163 -7.27 2.57 -14.83
CA LEU A 163 -7.52 3.81 -14.10
C LEU A 163 -7.68 3.51 -12.61
N ASP A 164 -7.04 4.32 -11.77
CA ASP A 164 -7.03 4.17 -10.33
C ASP A 164 -7.30 5.52 -9.68
N LEU A 165 -8.37 5.59 -8.89
CA LEU A 165 -8.82 6.78 -8.19
C LEU A 165 -8.87 6.46 -6.70
N ALA A 166 -8.37 7.35 -5.85
CA ALA A 166 -8.57 7.23 -4.43
C ALA A 166 -8.84 8.57 -3.76
N TYR A 167 -9.61 8.51 -2.68
CA TYR A 167 -9.81 9.58 -1.72
C TYR A 167 -9.39 9.06 -0.35
N ALA A 168 -8.64 9.85 0.42
CA ALA A 168 -8.28 9.50 1.78
C ALA A 168 -8.38 10.70 2.72
N ASP A 169 -8.77 10.44 3.96
CA ASP A 169 -8.56 11.34 5.09
C ASP A 169 -7.32 10.92 5.87
N LYS A 170 -6.63 11.91 6.43
CA LYS A 170 -5.56 11.74 7.41
C LYS A 170 -5.86 12.67 8.59
N ASP A 171 -5.76 12.12 9.79
CA ASP A 171 -6.00 12.79 11.06
C ASP A 171 -4.82 12.53 12.02
N VAL A 172 -4.37 13.57 12.69
CA VAL A 172 -3.39 13.50 13.79
C VAL A 172 -4.09 13.87 15.09
N GLU A 173 -4.25 12.89 15.99
CA GLU A 173 -5.20 13.03 17.11
C GLU A 173 -4.92 14.22 18.03
N GLN A 174 -3.65 14.44 18.39
CA GLN A 174 -3.24 15.53 19.25
C GLN A 174 -2.17 16.39 18.58
N ASP A 175 -2.59 17.12 17.55
CA ASP A 175 -1.71 18.09 16.89
C ASP A 175 -1.57 19.38 17.72
N GLU A 176 -0.36 19.63 18.21
CA GLU A 176 0.02 20.86 18.95
C GLU A 176 0.70 21.90 18.04
N VAL A 177 0.77 21.66 16.73
CA VAL A 177 1.25 22.65 15.76
C VAL A 177 0.22 23.78 15.64
N THR A 178 0.59 24.97 16.12
CA THR A 178 -0.32 26.13 16.14
C THR A 178 -0.33 26.92 14.83
N ASP A 179 0.72 26.79 14.01
CA ASP A 179 0.77 27.39 12.69
C ASP A 179 -0.09 26.59 11.71
N ARG A 180 -1.17 27.21 11.24
CA ARG A 180 -2.11 26.60 10.30
C ARG A 180 -1.50 26.26 8.94
N SER A 181 -0.39 26.90 8.55
CA SER A 181 0.32 26.55 7.31
C SER A 181 1.04 25.20 7.41
N LEU A 182 1.19 24.67 8.62
CA LEU A 182 1.82 23.39 8.94
C LEU A 182 0.80 22.37 9.46
N ALA A 183 -0.50 22.59 9.23
CA ALA A 183 -1.55 21.65 9.60
C ALA A 183 -1.30 20.28 8.96
N ARG A 184 -1.47 19.21 9.73
CA ARG A 184 -1.08 17.85 9.31
C ARG A 184 -2.25 16.95 8.96
N ASP A 185 -3.46 17.34 9.34
CA ASP A 185 -4.69 16.74 8.84
C ASP A 185 -4.82 17.03 7.34
N ALA A 186 -5.23 16.03 6.57
CA ALA A 186 -5.27 16.16 5.12
C ALA A 186 -6.44 15.39 4.51
N ASN A 187 -6.95 15.94 3.40
CA ASN A 187 -7.78 15.21 2.46
C ASN A 187 -6.95 14.99 1.19
N ILE A 188 -6.73 13.74 0.84
CA ILE A 188 -5.84 13.32 -0.23
C ILE A 188 -6.68 12.82 -1.39
N TYR A 189 -6.41 13.33 -2.58
CA TYR A 189 -7.01 12.87 -3.83
C TYR A 189 -5.91 12.28 -4.71
N TYR A 190 -6.15 11.08 -5.21
CA TYR A 190 -5.20 10.33 -6.01
C TYR A 190 -5.84 9.93 -7.33
N VAL A 191 -5.08 10.11 -8.42
CA VAL A 191 -5.46 9.68 -9.76
C VAL A 191 -4.22 9.10 -10.43
N LYS A 192 -4.31 7.86 -10.91
CA LYS A 192 -3.27 7.21 -11.71
C LYS A 192 -3.89 6.53 -12.93
N GLY A 193 -3.30 6.78 -14.09
CA GLY A 193 -3.52 6.02 -15.31
C GLY A 193 -2.29 5.17 -15.63
N GLU A 194 -2.49 3.91 -15.95
CA GLU A 194 -1.42 2.97 -16.34
C GLU A 194 -1.78 2.33 -17.68
N TYR A 195 -0.85 2.33 -18.63
CA TYR A 195 -1.01 1.64 -19.92
C TYR A 195 0.11 0.62 -20.09
N ARG A 196 -0.26 -0.64 -20.37
CA ARG A 196 0.67 -1.73 -20.61
C ARG A 196 0.97 -1.84 -22.09
N ILE A 197 2.24 -1.76 -22.44
CA ILE A 197 2.75 -2.02 -23.79
C ILE A 197 3.46 -3.37 -23.74
N SER A 198 3.00 -4.33 -24.54
CA SER A 198 3.75 -5.56 -24.79
C SER A 198 4.89 -5.24 -25.76
N LEU A 199 6.10 -5.66 -25.41
CA LEU A 199 7.25 -5.61 -26.31
C LEU A 199 7.41 -6.99 -26.92
N ASP A 200 7.20 -7.08 -28.23
CA ASP A 200 7.49 -8.28 -29.06
C ASP A 200 8.98 -8.35 -29.43
#